data_AF-A0A920QZU5-F1
#
_entry.id   AF-A0A920QZU5-F1
#
_cell.length_a   1.000
_cell.length_b   1.000
_cell.length_c   1.000
_cell.angle_alpha   90.00
_cell.angle_beta   90.00
_cell.angle_gamma   90.00
#
_symmetry.space_group_name_H-M   'P 1'
#
loop_
_entity.id
_entity.type
_entity.pdbx_description
1 polymer ?
#
loop_
_entity_poly.entity_id
_entity_poly.type
_entity_poly.pdbx_seq_one_letter_code
_entity_poly.pdbx_strand_id
1 'polypeptide(L)'
;MRTPAERSAIWWVRRDFRVHDNPVITRAQKNHLTVVPVVVADDTSWFTGNDPRSRIFQESLARFIEEVRKYGGSVLVRAGEPIQELADILASTQSSVVYSLRPDDDKSKNLFRRAKSKFQLLPIKDESRRYSKCPDSLPTGNFRYFFNAWQSIPLGESNPDATKSIVFRSLQPDKKSIAIANKPDSLSILKRDFFATRGLLTTYSLEKDRVDITTTSRLSPFISNGGPLSVRPV
;
A
#
# COMPACT_ATOMS: atom_id res chain seq x y z
N MET A 1 -32.07 3.41 12.06
CA MET A 1 -31.18 3.73 10.92
C MET A 1 -29.74 3.62 11.43
N ARG A 2 -28.86 2.86 10.76
CA ARG A 2 -27.45 2.76 11.19
C ARG A 2 -26.74 4.10 11.03
N THR A 3 -25.96 4.53 12.01
CA THR A 3 -25.22 5.81 11.93
C THR A 3 -24.14 5.75 10.84
N PRO A 4 -23.65 6.90 10.32
CA PRO A 4 -22.53 6.91 9.36
C PRO A 4 -21.26 6.22 9.90
N ALA A 5 -21.08 6.20 11.22
CA ALA A 5 -20.00 5.49 11.91
C ALA A 5 -20.17 3.95 11.84
N GLU A 6 -21.39 3.43 11.97
CA GLU A 6 -21.70 2.00 11.80
C GLU A 6 -21.59 1.51 10.34
N ARG A 7 -21.36 2.43 9.40
CA ARG A 7 -21.13 2.14 7.98
C ARG A 7 -19.72 2.54 7.53
N SER A 8 -18.79 2.73 8.48
CA SER A 8 -17.38 2.91 8.17
C SER A 8 -16.58 1.63 8.34
N ALA A 9 -15.60 1.42 7.46
CA ALA A 9 -14.62 0.35 7.57
C ALA A 9 -13.22 0.92 7.76
N ILE A 10 -12.40 0.21 8.51
CA ILE A 10 -10.98 0.52 8.64
C ILE A 10 -10.24 -0.11 7.46
N TRP A 11 -9.42 0.67 6.78
CA TRP A 11 -8.43 0.18 5.85
C TRP A 11 -7.07 0.20 6.53
N TRP A 12 -6.58 -0.98 6.93
CA TRP A 12 -5.25 -1.13 7.52
C TRP A 12 -4.17 -1.20 6.44
N VAL A 13 -3.46 -0.08 6.29
CA VAL A 13 -2.39 0.13 5.32
C VAL A 13 -1.06 -0.24 5.96
N ARG A 14 -0.29 -1.11 5.29
CA ARG A 14 0.98 -1.65 5.82
C ARG A 14 2.17 -1.36 4.91
N ARG A 15 2.15 -1.99 3.74
CA ARG A 15 3.21 -1.89 2.70
C ARG A 15 2.58 -1.70 1.33
N ASP A 16 1.48 -0.94 1.30
CA ASP A 16 0.69 -0.68 0.08
C ASP A 16 0.09 0.72 0.13
N PHE A 17 0.97 1.71 0.08
CA PHE A 17 0.69 3.14 0.09
C PHE A 17 0.12 3.66 -1.25
N ARG A 18 -0.83 2.92 -1.83
CA ARG A 18 -1.50 3.29 -3.09
C ARG A 18 -3.00 3.45 -2.88
N VAL A 19 -3.53 4.57 -3.37
CA VAL A 19 -4.99 4.84 -3.40
C VAL A 19 -5.60 4.28 -4.69
N HIS A 20 -4.90 4.44 -5.82
CA HIS A 20 -5.34 3.90 -7.10
C HIS A 20 -5.07 2.41 -7.21
N ASP A 21 -5.93 1.72 -7.95
CA ASP A 21 -5.79 0.30 -8.24
C ASP A 21 -5.62 -0.56 -6.96
N ASN A 22 -6.31 -0.15 -5.90
CA ASN A 22 -6.26 -0.84 -4.62
C ASN A 22 -7.52 -1.70 -4.44
N PRO A 23 -7.43 -3.04 -4.55
CA PRO A 23 -8.59 -3.91 -4.43
C PRO A 23 -9.19 -3.88 -3.02
N VAL A 24 -8.42 -3.49 -2.00
CA VAL A 24 -8.91 -3.29 -0.63
C VAL A 24 -9.96 -2.18 -0.62
N ILE A 25 -9.67 -1.06 -1.27
CA ILE A 25 -10.56 0.10 -1.34
C ILE A 25 -11.81 -0.25 -2.13
N THR A 26 -11.66 -0.87 -3.31
CA THR A 26 -12.79 -1.32 -4.13
C THR A 26 -13.72 -2.26 -3.36
N ARG A 27 -13.16 -3.17 -2.55
CA ARG A 27 -13.96 -4.09 -1.74
C ARG A 27 -14.62 -3.38 -0.56
N ALA A 28 -13.91 -2.48 0.11
CA ALA A 28 -14.44 -1.73 1.24
C ALA A 28 -15.62 -0.83 0.81
N GLN A 29 -15.48 -0.08 -0.28
CA GLN A 29 -16.52 0.82 -0.80
C GLN A 29 -17.80 0.09 -1.24
N LYS A 30 -17.69 -1.14 -1.76
CA LYS A 30 -18.87 -1.94 -2.13
C LYS A 30 -19.74 -2.30 -0.93
N ASN A 31 -19.16 -2.35 0.26
CA ASN A 31 -19.83 -2.83 1.46
C ASN A 31 -20.06 -1.73 2.51
N HIS A 32 -19.41 -0.58 2.38
CA HIS A 32 -19.35 0.49 3.39
C HIS A 32 -19.40 1.87 2.75
N LEU A 33 -20.01 2.83 3.44
CA LEU A 33 -20.17 4.20 2.91
C LEU A 33 -18.89 5.01 3.01
N THR A 34 -18.08 4.77 4.06
CA THR A 34 -16.84 5.50 4.26
C THR A 34 -15.71 4.55 4.65
N VAL A 35 -14.48 4.95 4.31
CA VAL A 35 -13.27 4.19 4.62
C VAL A 35 -12.35 5.08 5.46
N VAL A 36 -11.77 4.51 6.51
CA VAL A 36 -10.78 5.18 7.37
C VAL A 36 -9.41 4.54 7.11
N PRO A 37 -8.48 5.22 6.42
CA PRO A 37 -7.11 4.74 6.27
C PRO A 37 -6.36 4.80 7.59
N VAL A 38 -5.76 3.67 7.99
CA VAL A 38 -4.99 3.54 9.23
C VAL A 38 -3.63 2.91 8.92
N VAL A 39 -2.57 3.56 9.37
CA VAL A 39 -1.19 3.05 9.34
C VAL A 39 -0.75 2.80 10.77
N VAL A 40 -0.34 1.56 11.06
CA VAL A 40 0.29 1.21 12.34
C VAL A 40 1.65 0.59 12.06
N ALA A 41 2.70 1.19 12.63
CA ALA A 41 4.03 0.60 12.63
C ALA A 41 4.36 0.03 14.01
N ASP A 42 5.13 -1.06 14.05
CA ASP A 42 5.51 -1.73 15.29
C ASP A 42 6.42 -0.85 16.18
N ASP A 43 7.04 0.17 15.60
CA ASP A 43 8.03 1.05 16.25
C ASP A 43 7.87 2.50 15.74
N THR A 44 8.07 3.47 16.64
CA THR A 44 8.07 4.90 16.32
C THR A 44 9.24 5.29 15.42
N SER A 45 10.35 4.54 15.44
CA SER A 45 11.53 4.77 14.60
C SER A 45 11.20 4.81 13.10
N TRP A 46 10.15 4.11 12.65
CA TRP A 46 9.68 4.21 11.27
C TRP A 46 9.23 5.63 10.88
N PHE A 47 8.73 6.41 11.83
CA PHE A 47 8.19 7.75 11.61
C PHE A 47 9.17 8.88 11.95
N THR A 48 10.14 8.63 12.83
CA THR A 48 11.09 9.64 13.34
C THR A 48 12.56 9.31 13.04
N GLY A 49 12.84 8.10 12.57
CA GLY A 49 14.19 7.61 12.32
C GLY A 49 14.85 8.32 11.14
N ASN A 50 16.17 8.45 11.23
CA ASN A 50 17.01 9.10 10.23
C ASN A 50 17.76 8.12 9.32
N ASP A 51 17.59 6.81 9.50
CA ASP A 51 18.18 5.84 8.60
C ASP A 51 17.49 5.86 7.22
N PRO A 52 18.17 5.42 6.14
CA PRO A 52 17.62 5.48 4.79
C PRO A 52 16.27 4.76 4.63
N ARG A 53 16.05 3.66 5.36
CA ARG A 53 14.82 2.87 5.25
C ARG A 53 13.64 3.62 5.87
N SER A 54 13.84 4.20 7.05
CA SER A 54 12.84 5.03 7.72
C SER A 54 12.52 6.29 6.91
N ARG A 55 13.52 6.95 6.32
CA ARG A 55 13.29 8.11 5.42
C ARG A 55 12.43 7.76 4.21
N ILE A 56 12.72 6.64 3.54
CA ILE A 56 11.93 6.19 2.37
C ILE A 56 10.50 5.82 2.78
N PHE A 57 10.34 5.20 3.95
CA PHE A 57 9.01 4.91 4.50
C PHE A 57 8.22 6.19 4.79
N GLN A 58 8.83 7.17 5.49
CA GLN A 58 8.23 8.47 5.79
C GLN A 58 7.85 9.22 4.51
N GLU A 59 8.72 9.21 3.50
CA GLU A 59 8.43 9.84 2.21
C GLU A 59 7.24 9.17 1.50
N SER A 60 7.23 7.83 1.48
CA SER A 60 6.12 7.07 0.88
C SER A 60 4.79 7.32 1.61
N LEU A 61 4.85 7.41 2.94
CA LEU A 61 3.70 7.73 3.79
C LEU A 61 3.20 9.16 3.59
N ALA A 62 4.11 10.15 3.53
CA ALA A 62 3.76 11.55 3.28
C ALA A 62 3.01 11.72 1.95
N ARG A 63 3.48 11.05 0.89
CA ARG A 63 2.78 11.03 -0.40
C ARG A 63 1.41 10.39 -0.31
N PHE A 64 1.31 9.25 0.36
CA PHE A 64 0.03 8.59 0.56
C PHE A 64 -0.97 9.47 1.30
N ILE A 65 -0.51 10.20 2.32
CA ILE A 65 -1.32 11.18 3.05
C ILE A 65 -1.81 12.29 2.10
N GLU A 66 -0.95 12.84 1.25
CA GLU A 66 -1.35 13.84 0.25
C GLU A 66 -2.35 13.29 -0.76
N GLU A 67 -2.16 12.05 -1.27
CA GLU A 67 -3.10 11.41 -2.17
C GLU A 67 -4.47 11.22 -1.50
N VAL A 68 -4.53 10.73 -0.27
CA VAL A 68 -5.78 10.61 0.50
C VAL A 68 -6.44 11.99 0.71
N ARG A 69 -5.65 13.04 0.94
CA ARG A 69 -6.13 14.41 1.13
C ARG A 69 -6.80 14.98 -0.12
N LYS A 70 -6.36 14.60 -1.33
CA LYS A 70 -7.02 14.99 -2.59
C LYS A 70 -8.46 14.48 -2.68
N TYR A 71 -8.81 13.42 -1.96
CA TYR A 71 -10.16 12.89 -1.82
C TYR A 71 -10.87 13.38 -0.55
N GLY A 72 -10.37 14.42 0.12
CA GLY A 72 -10.97 15.00 1.32
C GLY A 72 -10.78 14.20 2.61
N GLY A 73 -9.95 13.14 2.58
CA GLY A 73 -9.70 12.27 3.72
C GLY A 73 -8.50 12.65 4.58
N SER A 74 -8.30 11.91 5.65
CA SER A 74 -7.06 11.87 6.44
C SER A 74 -6.62 10.43 6.69
N VAL A 75 -5.33 10.25 6.99
CA VAL A 75 -4.76 8.97 7.38
C VAL A 75 -4.45 9.02 8.87
N LEU A 76 -4.97 8.06 9.64
CA LEU A 76 -4.60 7.91 11.03
C LEU A 76 -3.29 7.12 11.13
N VAL A 77 -2.27 7.70 11.77
CA VAL A 77 -0.95 7.08 11.93
C VAL A 77 -0.67 6.83 13.40
N ARG A 78 -0.32 5.58 13.75
CA ARG A 78 0.04 5.18 15.11
C ARG A 78 1.30 4.30 15.12
N ALA A 79 1.95 4.23 16.28
CA ALA A 79 3.02 3.28 16.56
C ALA A 79 2.63 2.39 17.74
N GLY A 80 2.98 1.11 17.69
CA GLY A 80 2.71 0.15 18.76
C GLY A 80 2.36 -1.24 18.23
N GLU A 81 1.80 -2.09 19.11
CA GLU A 81 1.35 -3.42 18.72
C GLU A 81 0.12 -3.31 17.80
N PRO A 82 0.17 -3.81 16.55
CA PRO A 82 -0.88 -3.53 15.56
C PRO A 82 -2.27 -4.02 15.93
N ILE A 83 -2.39 -5.15 16.64
CA ILE A 83 -3.68 -5.73 17.01
C ILE A 83 -4.32 -4.88 18.11
N GLN A 84 -3.55 -4.45 19.11
CA GLN A 84 -4.00 -3.56 20.18
C GLN A 84 -4.43 -2.21 19.63
N GLU A 85 -3.58 -1.58 18.81
CA GLU A 85 -3.89 -0.27 18.24
C GLU A 85 -5.11 -0.32 17.30
N LEU A 86 -5.27 -1.38 16.49
CA LEU A 86 -6.47 -1.54 15.67
C LEU A 86 -7.73 -1.80 16.50
N ALA A 87 -7.62 -2.58 17.59
CA ALA A 87 -8.75 -2.81 18.50
C ALA A 87 -9.21 -1.50 19.16
N ASP A 88 -8.27 -0.67 19.60
CA ASP A 88 -8.55 0.65 20.17
C ASP A 88 -9.25 1.56 19.14
N ILE A 89 -8.80 1.54 17.88
CA ILE A 89 -9.40 2.35 16.81
C ILE A 89 -10.80 1.85 16.44
N LEU A 90 -11.02 0.53 16.40
CA LEU A 90 -12.35 -0.05 16.16
C LEU A 90 -13.33 0.40 17.24
N ALA A 91 -12.92 0.36 18.51
CA ALA A 91 -13.72 0.79 19.65
C ALA A 91 -14.09 2.29 19.56
N SER A 92 -13.14 3.15 19.17
CA SER A 92 -13.38 4.59 19.06
C SER A 92 -14.20 4.98 17.82
N THR A 93 -14.09 4.22 16.74
CA THR A 93 -14.72 4.55 15.45
C THR A 93 -16.12 3.96 15.29
N GLN A 94 -16.51 3.01 16.16
CA GLN A 94 -17.70 2.15 16.00
C GLN A 94 -17.71 1.36 14.67
N SER A 95 -16.53 1.20 14.06
CA SER A 95 -16.34 0.36 12.89
C SER A 95 -16.32 -1.11 13.30
N SER A 96 -16.91 -1.97 12.48
CA SER A 96 -16.99 -3.41 12.76
C SER A 96 -15.96 -4.24 12.00
N VAL A 97 -15.35 -3.69 10.95
CA VAL A 97 -14.53 -4.46 9.99
C VAL A 97 -13.23 -3.74 9.67
N VAL A 98 -12.15 -4.53 9.59
CA VAL A 98 -10.84 -4.13 9.09
C VAL A 98 -10.59 -4.82 7.75
N TYR A 99 -10.27 -4.05 6.73
CA TYR A 99 -9.76 -4.56 5.45
C TYR A 99 -8.27 -4.29 5.34
N SER A 100 -7.53 -5.24 4.77
CA SER A 100 -6.12 -5.06 4.46
C SER A 100 -5.75 -5.92 3.27
N LEU A 101 -4.60 -5.64 2.63
CA LEU A 101 -4.07 -6.58 1.66
C LEU A 101 -3.62 -7.87 2.35
N ARG A 102 -3.82 -8.98 1.66
CA ARG A 102 -3.32 -10.28 2.10
C ARG A 102 -1.78 -10.23 2.17
N PRO A 103 -1.18 -10.70 3.26
CA PRO A 103 0.27 -10.77 3.37
C PRO A 103 0.84 -12.01 2.68
N ASP A 104 2.04 -11.85 2.12
CA ASP A 104 2.78 -12.94 1.47
C ASP A 104 3.81 -13.60 2.42
N ASP A 105 4.35 -12.85 3.39
CA ASP A 105 5.35 -13.34 4.35
C ASP A 105 4.74 -14.03 5.59
N ASP A 106 5.45 -15.02 6.12
CA ASP A 106 4.94 -15.87 7.21
C ASP A 106 4.78 -15.11 8.53
N LYS A 107 5.67 -14.16 8.84
CA LYS A 107 5.53 -13.27 10.01
C LYS A 107 4.18 -12.53 9.96
N SER A 108 3.85 -11.96 8.81
CA SER A 108 2.59 -11.25 8.60
C SER A 108 1.38 -12.18 8.54
N LYS A 109 1.49 -13.39 7.99
CA LYS A 109 0.41 -14.40 8.05
C LYS A 109 0.10 -14.78 9.50
N ASN A 110 1.11 -14.96 10.34
CA ASN A 110 0.95 -15.22 11.77
C ASN A 110 0.28 -14.05 12.49
N LEU A 111 0.67 -12.81 12.19
CA LEU A 111 0.01 -11.60 12.69
C LEU A 111 -1.47 -11.56 12.30
N PHE A 112 -1.80 -11.85 11.03
CA PHE A 112 -3.18 -11.87 10.54
C PHE A 112 -4.01 -12.96 11.21
N ARG A 113 -3.43 -14.14 11.48
CA ARG A 113 -4.09 -15.21 12.24
C ARG A 113 -4.46 -14.74 13.64
N ARG A 114 -3.53 -14.07 14.33
CA ARG A 114 -3.76 -13.47 15.65
C ARG A 114 -4.78 -12.33 15.62
N ALA A 115 -4.77 -11.49 14.59
CA ALA A 115 -5.72 -10.37 14.49
C ALA A 115 -7.17 -10.86 14.27
N LYS A 116 -7.35 -11.91 13.45
CA LYS A 116 -8.67 -12.52 13.18
C LYS A 116 -9.37 -13.09 14.41
N SER A 117 -8.63 -13.44 15.47
CA SER A 117 -9.25 -13.90 16.72
C SER A 117 -9.73 -12.74 17.61
N LYS A 118 -9.38 -11.48 17.28
CA LYS A 118 -9.74 -10.29 18.05
C LYS A 118 -10.82 -9.45 17.37
N PHE A 119 -10.80 -9.36 16.05
CA PHE A 119 -11.77 -8.57 15.28
C PHE A 119 -11.95 -9.12 13.85
N GLN A 120 -12.99 -8.64 13.16
CA GLN A 120 -13.28 -9.04 11.80
C GLN A 120 -12.27 -8.44 10.81
N LEU A 121 -11.18 -9.17 10.55
CA LEU A 121 -10.17 -8.83 9.55
C LEU A 121 -10.42 -9.57 8.23
N LEU A 122 -10.62 -8.80 7.15
CA LEU A 122 -10.83 -9.28 5.79
C LEU A 122 -9.59 -9.02 4.92
N PRO A 123 -8.67 -10.01 4.78
CA PRO A 123 -7.52 -9.91 3.88
C PRO A 123 -7.95 -10.06 2.42
N ILE A 124 -7.71 -9.03 1.61
CA ILE A 124 -8.03 -9.00 0.19
C ILE A 124 -6.81 -9.41 -0.62
N LYS A 125 -6.99 -10.36 -1.54
CA LYS A 125 -5.93 -10.78 -2.47
C LYS A 125 -5.72 -9.69 -3.51
N ASP A 126 -4.46 -9.35 -3.77
CA ASP A 126 -4.14 -8.35 -4.78
C ASP A 126 -4.15 -8.93 -6.19
N GLU A 127 -5.32 -9.08 -6.80
CA GLU A 127 -5.44 -9.61 -8.18
C GLU A 127 -4.89 -8.66 -9.25
N SER A 128 -4.45 -7.46 -8.87
CA SER A 128 -3.87 -6.49 -9.80
C SER A 128 -2.48 -6.89 -10.30
N ARG A 129 -1.72 -7.63 -9.49
CA ARG A 129 -0.36 -8.09 -9.83
C ARG A 129 -0.42 -9.41 -10.59
N ARG A 130 0.34 -9.52 -11.70
CA ARG A 130 0.43 -10.76 -12.50
C ARG A 130 0.79 -11.99 -11.65
N TYR A 131 1.69 -11.81 -10.67
CA TYR A 131 2.09 -12.90 -9.76
C TYR A 131 0.96 -13.39 -8.84
N SER A 132 0.00 -12.53 -8.49
CA SER A 132 -1.12 -12.92 -7.64
C SER A 132 -2.17 -13.75 -8.38
N LYS A 133 -2.20 -13.72 -9.71
CA LYS A 133 -3.20 -14.44 -10.50
C LYS A 133 -2.99 -15.96 -10.54
N CYS A 134 -1.79 -16.48 -10.20
CA CYS A 134 -1.54 -17.93 -10.15
C CYS A 134 -0.35 -18.27 -9.24
N PRO A 135 -0.58 -18.65 -7.98
CA PRO A 135 0.48 -19.25 -7.16
C PRO A 135 0.69 -20.75 -7.43
N ASP A 136 -0.36 -21.49 -7.82
CA ASP A 136 -0.32 -22.96 -7.77
C ASP A 136 0.08 -23.64 -9.09
N SER A 137 0.04 -22.91 -10.21
CA SER A 137 0.33 -23.46 -11.55
C SER A 137 1.65 -22.98 -12.17
N LEU A 138 2.37 -22.07 -11.51
CA LEU A 138 3.65 -21.58 -12.02
C LEU A 138 4.76 -22.60 -11.73
N PRO A 139 5.60 -22.91 -12.74
CA PRO A 139 6.70 -23.84 -12.55
C PRO A 139 7.71 -23.27 -11.54
N THR A 140 8.17 -24.12 -10.63
CA THR A 140 9.16 -23.80 -9.60
C THR A 140 10.56 -24.31 -10.01
N GLY A 141 11.61 -23.81 -9.34
CA GLY A 141 12.99 -24.29 -9.53
C GLY A 141 13.77 -23.67 -10.70
N ASN A 142 13.12 -23.24 -11.79
CA ASN A 142 13.80 -22.60 -12.92
C ASN A 142 13.17 -21.25 -13.30
N PHE A 143 13.98 -20.19 -13.26
CA PHE A 143 13.53 -18.82 -13.57
C PHE A 143 13.02 -18.66 -15.00
N ARG A 144 13.64 -19.30 -16.00
CA ARG A 144 13.22 -19.15 -17.41
C ARG A 144 11.83 -19.73 -17.65
N TYR A 145 11.56 -20.93 -17.13
CA TYR A 145 10.22 -21.53 -17.21
C TYR A 145 9.19 -20.70 -16.45
N PHE A 146 9.54 -20.27 -15.24
CA PHE A 146 8.70 -19.36 -14.45
C PHE A 146 8.38 -18.08 -15.23
N PHE A 147 9.39 -17.42 -15.79
CA PHE A 147 9.25 -16.15 -16.49
C PHE A 147 8.39 -16.27 -17.75
N ASN A 148 8.57 -17.32 -18.55
CA ASN A 148 7.77 -17.56 -19.74
C ASN A 148 6.30 -17.83 -19.37
N ALA A 149 6.05 -18.69 -18.38
CA ALA A 149 4.70 -18.96 -17.89
C ALA A 149 4.06 -17.69 -17.32
N TRP A 150 4.80 -16.90 -16.54
CA TRP A 150 4.35 -15.62 -16.00
C TRP A 150 4.04 -14.60 -17.10
N GLN A 151 4.84 -14.53 -18.17
CA GLN A 151 4.60 -13.64 -19.31
C GLN A 151 3.31 -13.97 -20.06
N SER A 152 2.93 -15.25 -20.13
CA SER A 152 1.67 -15.69 -20.77
C SER A 152 0.41 -15.31 -20.00
N ILE A 153 0.53 -14.90 -18.72
CA ILE A 153 -0.63 -14.48 -17.92
C ILE A 153 -1.12 -13.12 -18.45
N PRO A 154 -2.39 -13.01 -18.89
CA PRO A 154 -2.92 -11.76 -19.40
C PRO A 154 -2.94 -10.70 -18.30
N LEU A 155 -2.48 -9.49 -18.63
CA LEU A 155 -2.67 -8.33 -17.77
C LEU A 155 -4.16 -8.11 -17.55
N GLY A 156 -4.56 -7.99 -16.29
CA GLY A 156 -5.91 -7.50 -16.00
C GLY A 156 -5.98 -6.02 -16.35
N GLU A 157 -7.14 -5.57 -16.84
CA GLU A 157 -7.39 -4.15 -17.03
C GLU A 157 -7.22 -3.40 -15.70
N SER A 158 -6.59 -2.23 -15.79
CA SER A 158 -6.57 -1.29 -14.68
C SER A 158 -7.95 -0.64 -14.56
N ASN A 159 -8.52 -0.61 -13.35
CA ASN A 159 -9.75 0.13 -13.07
C ASN A 159 -9.44 1.38 -12.24
N PRO A 160 -8.92 2.46 -12.87
CA PRO A 160 -8.66 3.72 -12.18
C PRO A 160 -9.96 4.38 -11.68
N ASP A 161 -11.09 4.15 -12.36
CA ASP A 161 -12.38 4.79 -12.09
C ASP A 161 -13.04 4.34 -10.78
N ALA A 162 -12.77 3.12 -10.30
CA ALA A 162 -13.23 2.68 -8.97
C ALA A 162 -12.80 3.62 -7.83
N THR A 163 -11.73 4.37 -8.04
CA THR A 163 -11.16 5.34 -7.09
C THR A 163 -11.97 6.65 -7.01
N LYS A 164 -12.77 7.00 -8.02
CA LYS A 164 -13.46 8.30 -8.11
C LYS A 164 -14.60 8.47 -7.11
N SER A 165 -15.15 7.38 -6.58
CA SER A 165 -16.26 7.41 -5.62
C SER A 165 -15.81 7.24 -4.17
N ILE A 166 -14.51 7.46 -3.86
CA ILE A 166 -14.03 7.27 -2.49
C ILE A 166 -14.51 8.40 -1.59
N VAL A 167 -15.18 8.02 -0.51
CA VAL A 167 -15.43 8.90 0.63
C VAL A 167 -14.55 8.44 1.78
N PHE A 168 -13.39 9.07 1.93
CA PHE A 168 -12.57 8.86 3.11
C PHE A 168 -13.13 9.65 4.29
N ARG A 169 -13.23 8.99 5.44
CA ARG A 169 -13.62 9.64 6.69
C ARG A 169 -12.37 10.02 7.46
N SER A 170 -12.25 11.30 7.78
CA SER A 170 -11.19 11.83 8.62
C SER A 170 -11.50 11.57 10.09
N LEU A 171 -10.59 10.90 10.81
CA LEU A 171 -10.64 10.83 12.26
C LEU A 171 -9.85 11.99 12.86
N GLN A 172 -10.35 12.52 13.98
CA GLN A 172 -9.61 13.49 14.76
C GLN A 172 -8.39 12.80 15.38
N PRO A 173 -7.18 13.39 15.27
CA PRO A 173 -6.00 12.83 15.89
C PRO A 173 -6.17 12.81 17.41
N ASP A 174 -5.80 11.68 18.02
CA ASP A 174 -5.77 11.48 19.45
C ASP A 174 -4.34 11.56 20.01
N LYS A 175 -4.17 11.38 21.32
CA LYS A 175 -2.84 11.44 21.96
C LYS A 175 -1.86 10.38 21.44
N LYS A 176 -2.35 9.27 20.88
CA LYS A 176 -1.55 8.20 20.27
C LYS A 176 -1.23 8.47 18.79
N SER A 177 -1.85 9.48 18.18
CA SER A 177 -1.65 9.81 16.78
C SER A 177 -0.31 10.47 16.54
N ILE A 178 0.40 10.05 15.50
CA ILE A 178 1.68 10.60 15.09
C ILE A 178 1.46 11.54 13.91
N ALA A 179 1.88 12.80 14.06
CA ALA A 179 1.87 13.76 12.97
C ALA A 179 3.10 13.54 12.07
N ILE A 180 2.88 13.34 10.77
CA ILE A 180 3.95 13.25 9.78
C ILE A 180 4.21 14.65 9.24
N ALA A 181 5.33 15.25 9.64
CA ALA A 181 5.69 16.62 9.27
C ALA A 181 6.37 16.74 7.90
N ASN A 182 6.84 15.62 7.34
CA ASN A 182 7.63 15.64 6.12
C ASN A 182 6.76 16.00 4.90
N LYS A 183 7.15 17.06 4.18
CA LYS A 183 6.70 17.26 2.81
C LYS A 183 7.31 16.14 1.96
N PRO A 184 6.55 15.52 1.04
CA PRO A 184 7.10 14.51 0.17
C PRO A 184 8.18 15.14 -0.70
N ASP A 185 9.38 14.57 -0.67
CA ASP A 185 10.47 15.03 -1.51
C ASP A 185 10.11 14.71 -2.97
N SER A 186 10.23 15.68 -3.88
CA SER A 186 9.72 15.61 -5.27
C SER A 186 10.37 14.51 -6.10
N LEU A 187 11.47 13.92 -5.61
CA LEU A 187 12.42 13.11 -6.36
C LEU A 187 11.85 11.79 -6.92
N SER A 188 10.80 11.24 -6.34
CA SER A 188 10.35 9.87 -6.69
C SER A 188 9.21 9.82 -7.72
N ILE A 189 8.44 10.92 -7.86
CA ILE A 189 7.58 11.14 -9.04
C ILE A 189 8.50 11.46 -10.21
N LEU A 190 9.46 12.36 -9.97
CA LEU A 190 10.50 12.69 -10.93
C LEU A 190 11.22 11.43 -11.42
N LYS A 191 11.63 10.48 -10.57
CA LYS A 191 12.30 9.25 -11.06
C LYS A 191 11.42 8.42 -11.98
N ARG A 192 10.16 8.09 -11.63
CA ARG A 192 9.28 7.29 -12.49
C ARG A 192 8.99 8.01 -13.82
N ASP A 193 8.58 9.27 -13.76
CA ASP A 193 8.27 10.05 -14.96
C ASP A 193 9.54 10.29 -15.78
N PHE A 194 10.71 10.44 -15.14
CA PHE A 194 12.01 10.49 -15.80
C PHE A 194 12.34 9.18 -16.51
N PHE A 195 12.07 8.01 -15.91
CA PHE A 195 12.27 6.71 -16.54
C PHE A 195 11.31 6.46 -17.72
N ALA A 196 10.05 6.87 -17.59
CA ALA A 196 9.05 6.69 -18.64
C ALA A 196 9.19 7.71 -19.79
N THR A 197 9.64 8.94 -19.50
CA THR A 197 9.57 10.07 -20.46
C THR A 197 10.92 10.40 -21.12
N ARG A 198 12.07 10.01 -20.55
CA ARG A 198 13.41 10.39 -21.08
C ARG A 198 14.25 9.27 -21.72
N GLY A 199 13.65 8.18 -22.18
CA GLY A 199 14.36 7.20 -23.01
C GLY A 199 15.41 6.34 -22.29
N LEU A 200 15.52 6.39 -20.95
CA LEU A 200 16.42 5.50 -20.21
C LEU A 200 16.07 4.01 -20.35
N LEU A 201 14.83 3.70 -20.75
CA LEU A 201 14.45 2.32 -21.12
C LEU A 201 15.11 1.86 -22.43
N THR A 202 15.42 2.76 -23.38
CA THR A 202 15.99 2.37 -24.67
C THR A 202 17.44 1.92 -24.55
N THR A 203 18.20 2.49 -23.60
CA THR A 203 19.60 2.11 -23.34
C THR A 203 19.77 1.16 -22.16
N TYR A 204 18.70 0.85 -21.41
CA TYR A 204 18.75 0.02 -20.20
C TYR A 204 19.49 -1.30 -20.40
N SER A 205 19.22 -2.01 -21.50
CA SER A 205 19.88 -3.28 -21.81
C SER A 205 21.40 -3.18 -21.95
N LEU A 206 21.90 -2.04 -22.42
CA LEU A 206 23.32 -1.81 -22.69
C LEU A 206 24.04 -1.24 -21.47
N GLU A 207 23.31 -0.52 -20.62
CA GLU A 207 23.89 0.33 -19.58
C GLU A 207 23.62 -0.16 -18.15
N LYS A 208 22.74 -1.14 -17.93
CA LYS A 208 22.36 -1.61 -16.58
C LYS A 208 23.52 -2.13 -15.72
N ASP A 209 24.59 -2.60 -16.36
CA ASP A 209 25.76 -3.18 -15.68
C ASP A 209 26.87 -2.13 -15.43
N ARG A 210 26.69 -0.90 -15.92
CA ARG A 210 27.63 0.20 -15.74
C ARG A 210 27.34 0.92 -14.42
N VAL A 211 28.29 0.81 -13.48
CA VAL A 211 28.18 1.41 -12.13
C VAL A 211 28.47 2.91 -12.09
N ASP A 212 29.15 3.43 -13.12
CA ASP A 212 29.55 4.83 -13.24
C ASP A 212 28.42 5.76 -13.74
N ILE A 213 27.33 5.18 -14.25
CA ILE A 213 26.18 5.90 -14.78
C ILE A 213 24.90 5.53 -14.03
N THR A 214 23.97 6.49 -13.93
CA THR A 214 22.68 6.28 -13.26
C THR A 214 21.61 5.92 -14.28
N THR A 215 21.55 4.64 -14.64
CA THR A 215 20.69 4.15 -15.73
C THR A 215 19.60 3.17 -15.26
N THR A 216 19.66 2.74 -13.99
CA THR A 216 18.61 1.90 -13.39
C THR A 216 17.50 2.73 -12.76
N SER A 217 16.28 2.16 -12.72
CA SER A 217 15.07 2.88 -12.30
C SER A 217 15.13 3.51 -10.90
N ARG A 218 15.95 2.94 -10.00
CA ARG A 218 16.02 3.28 -8.56
C ARG A 218 14.63 3.26 -7.89
N LEU A 219 13.69 2.51 -8.43
CA LEU A 219 12.32 2.37 -7.90
C LEU A 219 12.19 1.29 -6.82
N SER A 220 13.23 0.46 -6.61
CA SER A 220 13.18 -0.67 -5.66
C SER A 220 12.70 -0.31 -4.26
N PRO A 221 13.09 0.82 -3.63
CA PRO A 221 12.64 1.12 -2.28
C PRO A 221 11.17 1.56 -2.22
N PHE A 222 10.64 2.10 -3.32
CA PHE A 222 9.24 2.47 -3.44
C PHE A 222 8.38 1.23 -3.68
N ILE A 223 8.85 0.30 -4.51
CA ILE A 223 8.16 -0.98 -4.75
C ILE A 223 8.08 -1.80 -3.46
N SER A 224 9.12 -1.81 -2.63
CA SER A 224 9.12 -2.56 -1.36
C SER A 224 8.10 -2.05 -0.33
N ASN A 225 7.78 -0.76 -0.36
CA ASN A 225 6.78 -0.14 0.51
C ASN A 225 5.38 -0.09 -0.14
N GLY A 226 5.23 -0.68 -1.33
CA GLY A 226 4.03 -0.58 -2.15
C GLY A 226 3.63 0.87 -2.42
N GLY A 227 4.62 1.71 -2.73
CA GLY A 227 4.43 3.12 -3.08
C GLY A 227 3.43 3.30 -4.24
N PRO A 228 3.13 4.54 -4.65
CA PRO A 228 2.03 4.89 -5.57
C PRO A 228 2.14 4.27 -6.98
N LEU A 229 3.17 3.48 -7.23
CA LEU A 229 3.43 2.72 -8.42
C LEU A 229 2.62 1.42 -8.35
N SER A 230 1.40 1.43 -8.91
CA SER A 230 0.87 0.17 -9.44
C SER A 230 1.91 -0.39 -10.42
N VAL A 231 2.19 -1.69 -10.37
CA VAL A 231 3.15 -2.36 -11.28
C VAL A 231 2.54 -2.58 -12.67
N ARG A 232 1.31 -2.10 -12.90
CA ARG A 232 0.60 -2.26 -14.18
C ARG A 232 1.08 -1.38 -15.35
N PRO A 233 1.54 -0.13 -15.17
CA PRO A 233 2.07 0.68 -16.27
C PRO A 233 3.60 0.57 -16.42
N VAL A 234 4.27 -0.39 -15.77
CA VAL A 234 5.72 -0.64 -15.89
C VAL A 234 6.00 -1.81 -16.81
#